data_AF-A0A2G2GNG6-F1
#
_entry.id   AF-A0A2G2GNG6-F1
#
_cell.length_a   1.000
_cell.length_b   1.000
_cell.length_c   1.000
_cell.angle_alpha   90.00
_cell.angle_beta   90.00
_cell.angle_gamma   90.00
#
_symmetry.space_group_name_H-M   'P 1'
#
loop_
_entity.id
_entity.type
_entity.pdbx_description
1 polymer ?
#
loop_
_entity_poly.entity_id
_entity_poly.type
_entity_poly.pdbx_seq_one_letter_code
_entity_poly.pdbx_strand_id
1 'polypeptide(L)'
;MFLLCQLQSVSQRHGVFQRVEAQYALFENGILNDEVWQLRRRYIRGLINIPLIAEIWQASKANGMFTQAFIAEIDTASNSSIPHYVGDSQVDIGS
;
A
#
# COMPACT_ATOMS: atom_id res chain seq x y z
N MET A 1 -31.38 2.12 0.18
CA MET A 1 -30.46 2.79 -0.78
C MET A 1 -29.14 3.27 -0.15
N PHE A 2 -28.81 2.95 1.11
CA PHE A 2 -27.49 3.25 1.71
C PHE A 2 -26.47 2.12 1.56
N LEU A 3 -26.91 0.85 1.42
CA LEU A 3 -26.00 -0.30 1.27
C LEU A 3 -25.25 -0.33 -0.08
N LEU A 4 -25.85 0.16 -1.16
CA LEU A 4 -25.22 0.13 -2.48
C LEU A 4 -24.08 1.17 -2.63
N CYS A 5 -24.20 2.32 -1.95
CA CYS A 5 -23.15 3.35 -1.94
C CYS A 5 -21.90 2.89 -1.15
N GLN A 6 -22.11 2.14 -0.06
CA GLN A 6 -21.02 1.51 0.70
C GLN A 6 -20.31 0.42 -0.12
N LEU A 7 -21.04 -0.41 -0.89
CA LEU A 7 -20.44 -1.45 -1.72
C LEU A 7 -19.58 -0.90 -2.88
N GLN A 8 -20.00 0.20 -3.51
CA GLN A 8 -19.22 0.82 -4.60
C GLN A 8 -17.96 1.54 -4.08
N SER A 9 -18.02 2.12 -2.88
CA SER A 9 -16.84 2.74 -2.22
C SER A 9 -15.80 1.72 -1.74
N VAL A 10 -16.24 0.52 -1.37
CA VAL A 10 -15.38 -0.59 -0.96
C VAL A 10 -14.65 -1.20 -2.18
N SER A 11 -15.33 -1.31 -3.32
CA SER A 11 -14.74 -1.89 -4.55
C SER A 11 -13.57 -1.07 -5.13
N GLN A 12 -13.61 0.28 -5.06
CA GLN A 12 -12.46 1.08 -5.51
C GLN A 12 -11.26 1.00 -4.56
N ARG A 13 -11.50 0.86 -3.25
CA ARG A 13 -10.44 0.82 -2.22
C ARG A 13 -9.71 -0.53 -2.17
N HIS A 14 -10.41 -1.63 -2.50
CA HIS A 14 -9.75 -2.92 -2.76
C HIS A 14 -8.78 -2.86 -3.93
N GLY A 15 -9.07 -2.05 -4.96
CA GLY A 15 -8.21 -1.92 -6.13
C GLY A 15 -6.81 -1.41 -5.81
N VAL A 16 -6.64 -0.61 -4.75
CA VAL A 16 -5.30 -0.16 -4.30
C VAL A 16 -4.50 -1.36 -3.80
N PHE A 17 -5.04 -2.14 -2.88
CA PHE A 17 -4.35 -3.30 -2.30
C PHE A 17 -4.09 -4.41 -3.33
N GLN A 18 -5.04 -4.67 -4.24
CA GLN A 18 -4.86 -5.64 -5.34
C GLN A 18 -3.74 -5.22 -6.29
N ARG A 19 -3.63 -3.92 -6.63
CA ARG A 19 -2.52 -3.41 -7.43
C ARG A 19 -1.18 -3.57 -6.73
N VAL A 20 -1.15 -3.40 -5.41
CA VAL A 20 0.07 -3.54 -4.61
C VAL A 20 0.47 -5.01 -4.52
N GLU A 21 -0.49 -5.94 -4.36
CA GLU A 21 -0.21 -7.37 -4.41
C GLU A 21 0.37 -7.80 -5.77
N ALA A 22 -0.18 -7.29 -6.88
CA ALA A 22 0.41 -7.53 -8.19
C ALA A 22 1.86 -7.02 -8.29
N GLN A 23 2.17 -5.89 -7.64
CA GLN A 23 3.53 -5.34 -7.62
C GLN A 23 4.46 -6.11 -6.68
N TYR A 24 3.93 -6.69 -5.61
CA TYR A 24 4.65 -7.63 -4.76
C TYR A 24 5.06 -8.87 -5.56
N ALA A 25 4.13 -9.44 -6.35
CA ALA A 25 4.47 -10.55 -7.24
C ALA A 25 5.57 -10.17 -8.25
N LEU A 26 5.55 -8.95 -8.81
CA LEU A 26 6.64 -8.49 -9.69
C LEU A 26 7.97 -8.32 -8.95
N PHE A 27 7.94 -7.88 -7.70
CA PHE A 27 9.13 -7.78 -6.84
C PHE A 27 9.71 -9.15 -6.53
N GLU A 28 8.89 -10.12 -6.11
CA GLU A 28 9.33 -11.51 -5.83
C GLU A 28 9.95 -12.18 -7.07
N ASN A 29 9.50 -11.83 -8.27
CA ASN A 29 10.09 -12.34 -9.52
C ASN A 29 11.32 -11.55 -10.00
N GLY A 30 11.80 -10.56 -9.23
CA GLY A 30 12.95 -9.73 -9.56
C GLY A 30 12.73 -8.75 -10.72
N ILE A 31 11.47 -8.50 -11.11
CA ILE A 31 11.11 -7.58 -12.19
C ILE A 31 11.01 -6.14 -11.66
N LEU A 32 10.47 -5.97 -10.44
CA LEU A 32 10.38 -4.68 -9.77
C LEU A 32 11.62 -4.45 -8.91
N ASN A 33 12.26 -3.30 -9.07
CA ASN A 33 13.42 -2.89 -8.27
C ASN A 33 13.05 -2.77 -6.77
N ASP A 34 13.92 -3.29 -5.90
CA ASP A 34 13.83 -3.24 -4.45
C ASP A 34 13.53 -1.85 -3.89
N GLU A 35 14.21 -0.81 -4.38
CA GLU A 35 14.01 0.57 -3.91
C GLU A 35 12.57 1.05 -4.19
N VAL A 36 12.07 0.73 -5.38
CA VAL A 36 10.70 1.05 -5.80
C VAL A 36 9.71 0.26 -4.95
N TRP A 37 9.98 -1.00 -4.68
CA TRP A 37 9.15 -1.82 -3.80
C TRP A 37 9.10 -1.25 -2.39
N GLN A 38 10.24 -0.91 -1.79
CA GLN A 38 10.30 -0.33 -0.45
C GLN A 38 9.56 1.00 -0.35
N LEU A 39 9.63 1.86 -1.38
CA LEU A 39 8.84 3.10 -1.42
C LEU A 39 7.34 2.82 -1.40
N ARG A 40 6.88 1.86 -2.20
CA ARG A 40 5.46 1.49 -2.28
C ARG A 40 4.98 0.82 -0.99
N ARG A 41 5.79 -0.05 -0.42
CA ARG A 41 5.53 -0.70 0.88
C ARG A 41 5.35 0.33 1.99
N ARG A 42 6.22 1.34 2.07
CA ARG A 42 6.09 2.46 3.04
C ARG A 42 4.83 3.28 2.81
N TYR A 43 4.52 3.61 1.55
CA TYR A 43 3.31 4.36 1.21
C TYR A 43 2.04 3.63 1.66
N ILE A 44 1.92 2.33 1.36
CA ILE A 44 0.78 1.51 1.77
C ILE A 44 0.70 1.38 3.28
N ARG A 45 1.84 1.23 3.96
CA ARG A 45 1.86 1.23 5.42
C ARG A 45 1.34 2.55 6.00
N GLY A 46 1.71 3.68 5.40
CA GLY A 46 1.18 4.99 5.75
C GLY A 46 -0.33 5.09 5.57
N LEU A 47 -0.87 4.53 4.49
CA LEU A 47 -2.33 4.48 4.27
C LEU A 47 -3.05 3.62 5.31
N ILE A 48 -2.49 2.47 5.69
CA ILE A 48 -3.07 1.57 6.70
C ILE A 48 -3.16 2.24 8.08
N ASN A 49 -2.34 3.25 8.38
CA ASN A 49 -2.45 4.01 9.62
C ASN A 49 -3.72 4.88 9.71
N ILE A 50 -4.44 5.09 8.61
CA ILE A 50 -5.71 5.80 8.60
C ILE A 50 -6.80 4.84 9.11
N PRO A 51 -7.58 5.18 10.16
CA PRO A 51 -8.52 4.24 10.81
C PRO A 51 -9.47 3.53 9.84
N LEU A 52 -10.05 4.27 8.91
CA LEU A 52 -10.96 3.73 7.89
C LEU A 52 -10.27 2.73 6.93
N ILE A 53 -9.01 2.97 6.60
CA ILE A 53 -8.24 2.07 5.74
C ILE A 53 -7.77 0.85 6.53
N ALA A 54 -7.43 1.02 7.82
CA ALA A 54 -7.12 -0.08 8.72
C ALA A 54 -8.28 -1.08 8.80
N GLU A 55 -9.52 -0.60 8.98
CA GLU A 55 -10.72 -1.44 9.00
C GLU A 55 -10.90 -2.22 7.69
N ILE A 56 -10.71 -1.56 6.55
CA ILE A 56 -10.79 -2.20 5.23
C ILE A 56 -9.67 -3.25 5.06
N TRP A 57 -8.46 -2.95 5.53
CA TRP A 57 -7.35 -3.89 5.50
C TRP A 57 -7.68 -5.15 6.32
N GLN A 58 -8.16 -5.00 7.55
CA GLN A 58 -8.55 -6.14 8.39
C GLN A 58 -9.70 -6.94 7.77
N ALA A 59 -10.73 -6.28 7.24
CA ALA A 59 -11.84 -6.94 6.55
C ALA A 59 -11.37 -7.72 5.32
N SER A 60 -10.45 -7.15 4.53
CA SER A 60 -9.89 -7.82 3.35
C SER A 60 -9.06 -9.05 3.71
N LYS A 61 -8.28 -8.97 4.81
CA LYS A 61 -7.56 -10.13 5.36
C LYS A 61 -8.51 -11.23 5.82
N ALA A 62 -9.57 -10.87 6.55
CA ALA A 62 -10.58 -11.82 7.05
C ALA A 62 -11.33 -12.53 5.91
N ASN A 63 -11.55 -11.84 4.79
CA ASN A 63 -12.18 -12.40 3.60
C ASN A 63 -11.24 -13.27 2.75
N GLY A 64 -9.97 -13.44 3.13
CA GLY A 64 -9.01 -14.27 2.41
C GLY A 64 -8.66 -13.73 1.00
N MET A 65 -8.80 -12.43 0.77
CA MET A 65 -8.61 -11.83 -0.55
C MET A 65 -7.15 -11.75 -1.01
N PHE A 66 -6.19 -11.88 -0.08
CA PHE A 66 -4.77 -11.71 -0.36
C PHE A 66 -3.96 -12.93 0.10
N THR A 67 -2.82 -13.13 -0.53
CA THR A 67 -1.85 -14.17 -0.14
C THR A 67 -1.27 -13.90 1.26
N GLN A 68 -0.99 -14.95 2.01
CA GLN A 68 -0.41 -14.83 3.35
C GLN A 68 1.00 -14.20 3.31
N ALA A 69 1.78 -14.50 2.27
CA ALA A 69 3.10 -13.91 2.05
C ALA A 69 3.01 -12.38 1.89
N PHE A 70 2.08 -11.90 1.05
CA PHE A 70 1.86 -10.47 0.89
C PHE A 70 1.41 -9.78 2.18
N ILE A 71 0.48 -10.41 2.92
CA ILE A 71 0.02 -9.87 4.21
C ILE A 71 1.19 -9.72 5.19
N ALA A 72 2.02 -10.77 5.31
CA ALA A 72 3.20 -10.75 6.19
C ALA A 72 4.20 -9.68 5.75
N GLU A 73 4.43 -9.52 4.46
CA GLU A 73 5.32 -8.50 3.89
C GLU A 73 4.86 -7.07 4.26
N ILE A 74 3.55 -6.79 4.18
CA ILE A 74 3.00 -5.47 4.53
C ILE A 74 2.96 -5.25 6.05
N ASP A 75 2.61 -6.26 6.84
CA ASP A 75 2.49 -6.14 8.30
C ASP A 75 3.86 -6.04 8.99
N THR A 76 4.93 -6.57 8.39
CA THR A 76 6.32 -6.42 8.88
C THR A 76 6.97 -5.07 8.53
N ALA A 77 6.30 -4.22 7.75
CA ALA A 77 6.85 -2.94 7.33
C ALA A 77 6.96 -1.98 8.53
N SER A 78 8.14 -1.40 8.73
CA SER A 78 8.34 -0.36 9.75
C SER A 78 7.39 0.82 9.52
N ASN A 79 6.71 1.26 10.57
CA ASN A 79 5.88 2.47 10.53
C ASN A 79 6.78 3.69 10.27
N SER A 80 6.85 4.16 9.02
CA SER A 80 7.53 5.43 8.73
C SER A 80 6.53 6.58 8.79
N SER A 81 6.82 7.60 9.61
CA SER A 81 6.12 8.88 9.50
C SER A 81 6.55 9.55 8.19
N ILE A 82 5.62 9.60 7.24
CA ILE A 82 5.65 10.39 5.99
C ILE A 82 6.59 9.81 4.91
N PRO A 83 6.06 9.42 3.73
CA PRO A 83 6.89 9.07 2.59
C PRO A 83 7.58 10.33 2.05
N HIS A 84 8.91 10.41 2.22
CA HIS A 84 9.72 11.43 1.55
C HIS A 84 9.92 11.00 0.09
N TYR A 85 9.33 11.74 -0.84
CA TYR A 85 9.50 11.49 -2.28
C TYR A 85 10.88 12.02 -2.68
N VAL A 86 11.79 11.14 -3.12
CA VAL A 86 13.10 11.53 -3.66
C VAL A 86 12.90 11.94 -5.12
N GLY A 87 12.18 13.05 -5.33
CA GLY A 87 11.89 13.60 -6.65
C GLY A 87 12.30 15.06 -6.81
N ASP A 88 12.73 15.73 -5.74
CA ASP A 88 13.34 17.05 -5.86
C ASP A 88 14.84 16.87 -6.07
N SER A 89 15.26 17.08 -7.32
CA SER A 89 16.59 17.61 -7.58
C SER A 89 16.80 18.81 -6.67
N GLN A 90 17.68 18.66 -5.69
CA GLN A 90 18.17 19.75 -4.87
C GLN A 90 18.76 20.81 -5.80
N VAL A 91 17.98 21.85 -6.12
CA VAL A 91 18.51 23.07 -6.70
C VAL A 91 19.13 23.83 -5.54
N ASP A 92 20.44 23.66 -5.40
CA ASP A 92 21.27 24.53 -4.57
C ASP A 92 21.05 25.97 -5.02
N ILE A 93 20.22 26.74 -4.31
CA ILE A 93 20.33 28.20 -4.33
C ILE A 93 21.52 28.53 -3.43
N GLY A 94 22.70 28.43 -4.04
CA GLY A 94 23.92 29.00 -3.49
C GLY A 94 23.81 30.53 -3.47
N SER A 95 24.03 31.07 -2.27
CA SER A 95 24.47 32.44 -1.90
C SER A 95 23.62 33.63 -2.33
#